data_AF-A0A7K4CWM9-F1
#
_entry.id   AF-A0A7K4CWM9-F1
#
_cell.length_a   1.000
_cell.length_b   1.000
_cell.length_c   1.000
_cell.angle_alpha   90.00
_cell.angle_beta   90.00
_cell.angle_gamma   90.00
#
_symmetry.space_group_name_H-M   'P 1'
#
loop_
_entity.id
_entity.type
_entity.pdbx_description
1 polymer ?
#
loop_
_entity_poly.entity_id
_entity_poly.type
_entity_poly.pdbx_seq_one_letter_code
_entity_poly.pdbx_strand_id
1 'polypeptide(L)' 'MTTISGKLLIDEENKISMKIPLSPANPELVDVPLEELLEEYLGKQVRIEILPVEPRIKK' A
#
# COMPACT_ATOMS: atom_id res chain seq x y z
N MET A 1 -17.71 5.86 -9.79
CA MET A 1 -16.71 5.32 -8.86
C MET A 1 -15.44 5.09 -9.66
N THR A 2 -14.40 5.89 -9.44
CA THR A 2 -13.13 5.75 -10.16
C THR A 2 -12.25 4.79 -9.37
N THR A 3 -12.00 3.60 -9.92
CA THR A 3 -11.11 2.63 -9.28
C THR A 3 -9.66 3.05 -9.55
N ILE A 4 -8.93 3.42 -8.51
CA ILE A 4 -7.49 3.72 -8.60
C ILE A 4 -6.75 2.41 -8.32
N SER A 5 -5.99 1.92 -9.30
CA SER A 5 -5.08 0.79 -9.14
C SER A 5 -3.64 1.30 -9.11
N GLY A 6 -2.88 0.85 -8.11
CA GLY A 6 -1.47 1.24 -7.91
C GLY A 6 -0.59 0.01 -7.70
N LYS A 7 0.73 0.19 -7.83
CA LYS A 7 1.70 -0.83 -7.40
C LYS A 7 1.99 -0.62 -5.92
N LEU A 8 1.86 -1.69 -5.15
CA LEU A 8 2.40 -1.73 -3.79
C LEU A 8 3.91 -1.90 -3.88
N LEU A 9 4.62 -1.07 -3.14
CA LEU A 9 6.05 -1.14 -2.95
C LEU A 9 6.33 -1.46 -1.48
N ILE A 10 7.40 -2.22 -1.28
CA ILE A 10 7.90 -2.56 0.05
C ILE A 10 9.29 -1.96 0.12
N ASP A 11 9.54 -1.13 1.12
CA ASP A 11 10.86 -0.56 1.36
C ASP A 11 11.76 -1.52 2.16
N GLU A 12 13.02 -1.11 2.39
CA GLU A 12 13.99 -1.89 3.17
C GLU A 12 13.58 -2.05 4.65
N GLU A 13 12.65 -1.23 5.13
CA GLU A 13 12.08 -1.28 6.48
C GLU A 13 10.78 -2.10 6.56
N ASN A 14 10.40 -2.82 5.48
CA ASN A 14 9.14 -3.54 5.32
C ASN A 14 7.87 -2.67 5.37
N LYS A 15 7.98 -1.36 5.17
CA LYS A 15 6.80 -0.50 5.05
C LYS A 15 6.19 -0.63 3.67
N ILE A 16 4.86 -0.69 3.64
CA ILE A 16 4.10 -0.76 2.39
C ILE A 16 3.70 0.64 1.97
N SER A 17 4.16 1.08 0.81
CA SER A 17 3.70 2.30 0.17
C SER A 17 2.93 1.98 -1.12
N MET A 18 1.96 2.83 -1.45
CA MET A 18 1.24 2.77 -2.71
C MET A 18 1.66 3.96 -3.57
N LYS A 19 2.13 3.66 -4.79
CA LYS A 19 2.36 4.72 -5.78
C LYS A 19 1.06 5.13 -6.43
N ILE A 20 0.64 6.36 -6.17
CA ILE A 20 -0.55 6.97 -6.79
C ILE A 20 -0.19 8.25 -7.54
N PRO A 21 -0.88 8.56 -8.66
CA PRO A 21 -0.74 9.86 -9.30
C PRO A 21 -1.33 10.94 -8.39
N LEU A 22 -0.57 12.02 -8.16
CA LEU A 22 -1.00 13.14 -7.32
C LEU A 22 -2.31 13.77 -7.82
N SER A 23 -2.49 13.85 -9.14
CA SER A 23 -3.77 14.22 -9.75
C SER A 23 -3.84 13.73 -11.20
N PRO A 24 -5.02 13.70 -11.84
CA PRO A 24 -5.13 13.43 -13.27
C PRO A 24 -4.34 14.41 -14.15
N ALA A 25 -4.12 15.63 -13.65
CA ALA A 25 -3.39 16.69 -14.34
C ALA A 25 -1.87 16.67 -14.06
N ASN A 26 -1.44 15.99 -12.99
CA ASN A 26 -0.03 15.83 -12.64
C ASN A 26 0.31 14.35 -12.48
N PRO A 27 0.93 13.71 -13.49
CA PRO A 27 1.20 12.27 -13.50
C PRO A 27 2.35 11.86 -12.58
N GLU A 28 2.91 12.79 -11.79
CA GLU A 28 3.91 12.47 -10.79
C GLU A 28 3.34 11.47 -9.79
N LEU A 29 4.01 10.32 -9.71
CA LEU A 29 3.69 9.25 -8.77
C LEU A 29 4.32 9.59 -7.43
N VAL A 30 3.48 9.75 -6.42
CA VAL A 30 3.91 9.93 -5.03
C VAL A 30 3.79 8.61 -4.29
N ASP A 31 4.76 8.36 -3.42
CA ASP A 31 4.74 7.24 -2.49
C ASP A 31 3.89 7.62 -1.28
N VAL A 32 2.75 6.93 -1.10
CA VAL A 32 1.87 7.16 0.04
C VAL A 32 1.92 5.94 0.97
N PRO A 33 2.31 6.10 2.25
CA PRO A 33 2.30 5.01 3.21
C PRO A 33 0.89 4.42 3.38
N LEU A 34 0.77 3.11 3.22
CA LEU A 34 -0.53 2.43 3.30
C LEU A 34 -1.07 2.38 4.73
N GLU A 35 -0.19 2.33 5.73
CA GLU A 35 -0.57 2.45 7.15
C GLU A 35 -1.32 3.76 7.39
N GLU A 36 -0.73 4.90 7.05
CA GLU A 36 -1.35 6.23 7.25
C GLU A 36 -2.71 6.34 6.56
N LEU A 37 -2.83 5.84 5.32
CA LEU A 37 -4.11 5.82 4.59
C LEU A 37 -5.17 4.98 5.30
N LEU A 38 -4.80 3.80 5.82
CA LEU A 38 -5.71 2.93 6.53
C LEU A 38 -6.08 3.50 7.90
N GLU A 39 -5.16 4.16 8.58
CA GLU A 39 -5.43 4.84 9.86
C GLU A 39 -6.42 5.98 9.68
N GLU A 40 -6.26 6.81 8.65
CA GLU A 40 -7.18 7.89 8.31
C GLU A 40 -8.56 7.34 7.93
N TYR A 41 -8.60 6.30 7.09
CA TYR A 41 -9.86 5.70 6.63
C TYR A 41 -10.63 4.98 7.75
N LEU A 42 -9.93 4.27 8.64
CA LEU A 42 -10.52 3.49 9.72
C LEU A 42 -10.71 4.31 11.01
N GLY A 43 -10.05 5.46 11.12
CA GLY A 43 -10.03 6.31 12.31
C GLY A 43 -9.40 5.62 13.53
N LYS A 44 -8.43 4.73 13.30
CA LYS A 44 -7.78 3.89 14.33
C LYS A 44 -6.33 3.65 13.97
N GLN A 45 -5.50 3.38 14.97
CA GLN A 45 -4.13 2.95 14.73
C GLN A 45 -4.12 1.58 14.03
N VAL A 46 -3.33 1.44 12.98
CA VAL A 46 -3.20 0.24 12.15
C VAL A 46 -1.75 -0.18 12.15
N ARG A 47 -1.51 -1.49 12.28
CA ARG A 47 -0.18 -2.07 12.10
C ARG A 47 -0.22 -3.07 10.95
N ILE A 48 0.62 -2.87 9.94
CA ILE A 48 0.72 -3.79 8.81
C ILE A 48 1.90 -4.73 9.03
N GLU A 49 1.64 -6.05 8.93
CA GLU A 49 2.68 -7.08 8.99
C GLU A 49 2.68 -7.90 7.69
N ILE A 50 3.82 -7.96 7.01
CA ILE A 50 4.01 -8.78 5.82
C ILE A 50 4.38 -10.18 6.27
N LEU A 51 3.44 -11.12 6.15
CA LEU A 51 3.69 -12.52 6.44
C LEU A 51 4.34 -13.19 5.22
N PRO A 52 5.40 -13.98 5.39
CA PRO A 52 5.92 -14.81 4.31
C PRO A 52 4.81 -15.75 3.85
N VAL A 53 4.59 -15.83 2.55
CA VAL A 53 3.63 -16.79 1.99
C VAL A 53 4.25 -18.17 2.22
N GLU A 54 3.71 -18.96 3.16
CA GLU A 54 4.11 -20.35 3.30
C GLU A 54 3.91 -21.02 1.93
N PRO A 55 4.94 -21.67 1.36
CA PRO A 55 4.75 -22.41 0.13
C PRO A 55 3.69 -23.47 0.42
N ARG A 56 2.52 -23.34 -0.20
CA ARG A 56 1.52 -24.40 -0.24
C ARG A 56 2.15 -25.56 -1.00
N ILE A 57 2.90 -26.41 -0.30
CA ILE A 57 3.35 -27.70 -0.82
C ILE A 57 2.07 -28.47 -1.09
N LYS A 58 1.60 -28.46 -2.34
CA LYS A 58 0.60 -29.42 -2.80
C LYS A 58 1.27 -30.78 -2.72
N LYS A 59 0.89 -31.56 -1.70
CA LYS A 59 1.24 -32.96 -1.56
C LYS A 59 0.37 -33.80 -2.48
#